data_AF-A0AAU7V3S1-F1
#
_entry.id   AF-A0AAU7V3S1-F1
#
_cell.length_a   1.000
_cell.length_b   1.000
_cell.length_c   1.000
_cell.angle_alpha   90.00
_cell.angle_beta   90.00
_cell.angle_gamma   90.00
#
_symmetry.space_group_name_H-M   'P 1'
#
loop_
_entity.id
_entity.type
_entity.pdbx_description
1 polymer ?
#
loop_
_entity_poly.entity_id
_entity_poly.type
_entity_poly.pdbx_seq_one_letter_code
_entity_poly.pdbx_strand_id
1 'polypeptide(L)'
;MRILEAAAQLGSEHELARVQMTEVAKNAEVAIGTLYRYFPSKTHLFVALLLHRLELGADRLPERKPGTSAREAITETLVEMTRRFVDRPRLASAMLLSNSTAPASVVPDSTEVRRTFHRILFERAGLDEPTEEDRNAVRLLSMLWSGLLVTYLNGGATLEETEADVRRSCDLLLAHLSE
;
A
#
# COMPACT_ATOMS: atom_id res chain seq x y z
N MET A 1 -0.48 -13.83 10.70
CA MET A 1 -1.26 -14.97 10.17
C MET A 1 -0.35 -15.79 9.27
N ARG A 2 -0.12 -17.08 9.57
CA ARG A 2 0.90 -17.94 8.92
C ARG A 2 0.90 -17.93 7.39
N ILE A 3 -0.28 -17.89 6.75
CA ILE A 3 -0.40 -17.83 5.27
C ILE A 3 0.18 -16.53 4.68
N LEU A 4 -0.14 -15.38 5.27
CA LEU A 4 0.35 -14.08 4.79
C LEU A 4 1.86 -13.94 5.03
N GLU A 5 2.36 -14.47 6.14
CA GLU A 5 3.80 -14.51 6.43
C GLU A 5 4.55 -15.38 5.39
N ALA A 6 4.04 -16.57 5.06
CA ALA A 6 4.61 -17.41 4.02
C ALA A 6 4.58 -16.75 2.64
N ALA A 7 3.49 -16.07 2.29
CA ALA A 7 3.38 -15.32 1.05
C ALA A 7 4.33 -14.12 1.00
N ALA A 8 4.51 -13.42 2.13
CA ALA A 8 5.46 -12.32 2.24
C ALA A 8 6.91 -12.78 2.08
N GLN A 9 7.25 -13.94 2.64
CA GLN A 9 8.58 -14.55 2.48
C GLN A 9 8.84 -14.89 1.01
N LEU A 10 7.97 -15.67 0.39
CA LEU A 10 8.11 -16.09 -1.02
C LEU A 10 8.09 -14.89 -1.98
N GLY A 11 7.24 -13.88 -1.72
CA GLY A 11 7.20 -12.65 -2.52
C GLY A 11 8.41 -11.73 -2.31
N SER A 12 9.18 -11.92 -1.23
CA SER A 12 10.46 -11.21 -1.03
C SER A 12 11.60 -11.90 -1.76
N GLU A 13 11.55 -13.24 -1.88
CA GLU A 13 12.58 -14.06 -2.51
C GLU A 13 12.42 -14.13 -4.03
N HIS A 14 11.18 -14.19 -4.51
CA HIS A 14 10.83 -14.47 -5.90
C HIS A 14 9.94 -13.41 -6.51
N GLU A 15 10.02 -13.25 -7.83
CA GLU A 15 9.04 -12.48 -8.60
C GLU A 15 7.64 -13.10 -8.47
N LEU A 16 6.60 -12.26 -8.52
CA LEU A 16 5.20 -12.69 -8.37
C LEU A 16 4.86 -13.87 -9.29
N ALA A 17 5.35 -13.88 -10.54
CA ALA A 17 5.12 -14.95 -11.50
C ALA A 17 5.62 -16.31 -11.00
N ARG A 18 6.74 -16.34 -10.27
CA ARG A 18 7.37 -17.56 -9.75
C ARG A 18 6.79 -18.04 -8.43
N VAL A 19 6.04 -17.20 -7.71
CA VAL A 19 5.38 -17.63 -6.47
C VAL A 19 4.25 -18.61 -6.78
N GLN A 20 4.31 -19.80 -6.18
CA GLN A 20 3.32 -20.86 -6.32
C GLN A 20 2.45 -20.99 -5.06
N MET A 21 1.14 -21.17 -5.24
CA MET A 21 0.20 -21.37 -4.13
C MET A 21 0.49 -22.66 -3.33
N THR A 22 1.01 -23.69 -3.99
CA THR A 22 1.45 -24.94 -3.35
C THR A 22 2.62 -24.74 -2.38
N GLU A 23 3.57 -23.88 -2.74
CA GLU A 23 4.70 -23.50 -1.88
C GLU A 23 4.24 -22.64 -0.70
N VAL A 24 3.31 -21.70 -0.93
CA VAL A 24 2.70 -20.92 0.15
C VAL A 24 2.02 -21.85 1.16
N ALA A 25 1.20 -22.80 0.69
CA ALA A 25 0.50 -23.74 1.57
C ALA A 25 1.48 -24.61 2.37
N LYS A 26 2.54 -25.10 1.71
CA LYS A 26 3.61 -25.87 2.35
C LYS A 26 4.32 -25.06 3.44
N ASN A 27 4.75 -23.83 3.13
CA ASN A 27 5.48 -22.97 4.06
C ASN A 27 4.60 -22.47 5.22
N ALA A 28 3.29 -22.33 4.99
CA ALA A 28 2.32 -21.96 6.02
C ALA A 28 1.80 -23.17 6.83
N GLU A 29 2.24 -24.39 6.50
CA GLU A 29 1.83 -25.65 7.12
C GLU A 29 0.30 -25.87 7.08
N VAL A 30 -0.33 -25.56 5.94
CA VAL A 30 -1.76 -25.76 5.70
C VAL A 30 -2.02 -26.62 4.48
N ALA A 31 -3.16 -27.29 4.44
CA ALA A 31 -3.62 -27.96 3.23
C ALA A 31 -3.87 -26.94 2.10
N ILE A 32 -3.52 -27.31 0.87
CA ILE A 32 -3.73 -26.44 -0.30
C ILE A 32 -5.22 -26.05 -0.48
N GLY A 33 -6.14 -26.97 -0.17
CA GLY A 33 -7.58 -26.68 -0.18
C GLY A 33 -8.00 -25.64 0.87
N THR A 34 -7.35 -25.65 2.04
CA THR A 34 -7.54 -24.60 3.06
C THR A 34 -7.07 -23.25 2.54
N LEU A 35 -5.89 -23.19 1.89
CA LEU A 35 -5.38 -21.96 1.29
C LEU A 35 -6.37 -21.38 0.27
N TYR A 36 -6.85 -22.19 -0.69
CA TYR A 36 -7.79 -21.72 -1.71
C TYR A 36 -9.16 -21.32 -1.17
N ARG A 37 -9.58 -21.89 -0.04
CA ARG A 37 -10.82 -21.48 0.65
C ARG A 37 -10.72 -20.04 1.18
N TYR A 38 -9.55 -19.62 1.67
CA TYR A 38 -9.34 -18.26 2.15
C TYR A 38 -8.92 -17.30 1.03
N PHE A 39 -8.07 -17.76 0.11
CA PHE A 39 -7.52 -16.97 -0.98
C PHE A 39 -7.69 -17.72 -2.30
N PRO A 40 -8.82 -17.50 -3.02
CA PRO A 40 -9.14 -18.24 -4.24
C PRO A 40 -8.10 -18.13 -5.37
N SER A 41 -7.27 -17.08 -5.36
CA SER A 41 -6.16 -16.93 -6.30
C SER A 41 -4.95 -16.25 -5.68
N LYS A 42 -3.81 -16.31 -6.38
CA LYS A 42 -2.59 -15.57 -6.00
C LYS A 42 -2.85 -14.07 -5.90
N THR A 43 -3.70 -13.51 -6.76
CA THR A 43 -4.13 -12.10 -6.67
C THR A 43 -4.84 -11.81 -5.36
N HIS A 44 -5.81 -12.65 -4.93
CA HIS A 44 -6.50 -12.48 -3.64
C HIS A 44 -5.49 -12.49 -2.49
N LEU A 45 -4.55 -13.43 -2.50
CA LEU A 45 -3.54 -13.57 -1.46
C LEU A 45 -2.66 -12.30 -1.34
N PHE A 46 -2.15 -11.78 -2.45
CA PHE A 46 -1.25 -10.62 -2.43
C PHE A 46 -1.96 -9.29 -2.20
N VAL A 47 -3.24 -9.17 -2.59
CA VAL A 47 -4.08 -8.02 -2.21
C VAL A 47 -4.40 -8.03 -0.72
N ALA A 48 -4.77 -9.19 -0.16
CA ALA A 48 -4.99 -9.33 1.28
C ALA A 48 -3.69 -9.09 2.07
N LEU A 49 -2.54 -9.52 1.55
CA LEU A 49 -1.24 -9.22 2.14
C LEU A 49 -0.94 -7.72 2.14
N LEU A 50 -1.26 -7.01 1.05
CA LEU A 50 -1.11 -5.55 0.98
C LEU A 50 -1.98 -4.87 2.05
N LEU A 51 -3.24 -5.24 2.16
CA LEU A 51 -4.17 -4.73 3.17
C LEU A 51 -3.61 -4.96 4.59
N HIS A 52 -3.22 -6.19 4.89
CA HIS A 52 -2.66 -6.55 6.20
C HIS A 52 -1.39 -5.75 6.54
N ARG A 53 -0.53 -5.47 5.54
CA ARG A 53 0.66 -4.66 5.74
C ARG A 53 0.36 -3.18 5.93
N LEU A 54 -0.67 -2.65 5.28
CA LEU A 54 -1.13 -1.27 5.53
C LEU A 54 -1.63 -1.13 6.96
N GLU A 55 -2.46 -2.08 7.43
CA GLU A 55 -2.99 -2.09 8.80
C GLU A 55 -1.86 -2.18 9.84
N LEU A 56 -0.95 -3.15 9.71
CA LEU A 56 0.19 -3.28 10.63
C LEU A 56 1.17 -2.10 10.55
N GLY A 57 1.30 -1.50 9.37
CA GLY A 57 2.16 -0.35 9.13
C GLY A 57 1.61 0.91 9.78
N ALA A 58 0.27 1.05 9.81
CA ALA A 58 -0.42 2.21 10.34
C ALA A 58 -0.02 2.48 11.79
N ASP A 59 -0.01 1.47 12.66
CA ASP A 59 0.34 1.59 14.09
C ASP A 59 1.80 2.03 14.32
N ARG A 60 2.67 1.84 13.32
CA ARG A 60 4.10 2.15 13.39
C ARG A 60 4.46 3.49 12.76
N LEU A 61 3.49 4.21 12.21
CA LEU A 61 3.73 5.56 11.69
C LEU A 61 3.85 6.55 12.87
N PRO A 62 4.75 7.54 12.79
CA PRO A 62 4.87 8.55 13.84
C PRO A 62 3.56 9.32 14.01
N GLU A 63 3.25 9.69 15.26
CA GLU A 63 2.13 10.59 15.53
C GLU A 63 2.42 11.99 14.95
N ARG A 64 1.35 12.68 14.55
CA ARG A 64 1.41 14.08 14.12
C ARG A 64 1.94 14.92 15.27
N LYS A 65 3.03 15.65 15.05
CA LYS A 65 3.56 16.56 16.07
C LYS A 65 2.60 17.76 16.22
N PRO A 66 2.45 18.32 17.43
CA PRO A 66 1.70 19.55 17.61
C PRO A 66 2.22 20.66 16.69
N GLY A 67 1.32 21.34 15.98
CA GLY A 67 1.65 22.43 15.06
C GLY A 67 2.05 22.00 13.63
N THR A 68 2.19 20.71 13.34
CA THR A 68 2.37 20.22 11.96
C THR A 68 1.06 20.40 11.17
N SER A 69 1.10 20.97 9.97
CA SER A 69 -0.12 21.11 9.13
C SER A 69 -0.65 19.77 8.64
N ALA A 70 -1.93 19.68 8.26
CA ALA A 70 -2.53 18.45 7.70
C ALA A 70 -1.78 17.99 6.44
N ARG A 71 -1.42 18.94 5.54
CA ARG A 71 -0.61 18.68 4.34
C ARG A 71 0.73 18.06 4.71
N GLU A 72 1.47 18.69 5.62
CA GLU A 72 2.80 18.21 6.03
C GLU A 72 2.72 16.81 6.66
N ALA A 73 1.69 16.54 7.48
CA ALA A 73 1.47 15.23 8.05
C ALA A 73 1.21 14.15 6.99
N ILE A 74 0.41 14.45 5.95
CA ILE A 74 0.20 13.55 4.81
C ILE A 74 1.51 13.34 4.05
N THR A 75 2.28 14.41 3.79
CA THR A 75 3.56 14.33 3.07
C THR A 75 4.56 13.42 3.80
N GLU A 76 4.79 13.63 5.09
CA GLU A 76 5.71 12.80 5.86
C GLU A 76 5.23 11.34 5.97
N THR A 77 3.91 11.14 6.09
CA THR A 77 3.32 9.79 6.06
C THR A 77 3.61 9.08 4.73
N LEU A 78 3.41 9.75 3.60
CA LEU A 78 3.67 9.16 2.28
C LEU A 78 5.15 8.89 2.04
N VAL A 79 6.05 9.76 2.49
CA VAL A 79 7.51 9.55 2.39
C VAL A 79 7.94 8.34 3.23
N GLU A 80 7.45 8.22 4.46
CA GLU A 80 7.73 7.06 5.31
C GLU A 80 7.15 5.76 4.72
N MET A 81 5.94 5.81 4.16
CA MET A 81 5.37 4.67 3.44
C MET A 81 6.21 4.31 2.21
N THR A 82 6.66 5.28 1.41
CA THR A 82 7.57 5.05 0.27
C THR A 82 8.80 4.27 0.72
N ARG A 83 9.49 4.74 1.78
CA ARG A 83 10.69 4.07 2.34
C ARG A 83 10.41 2.61 2.71
N ARG A 84 9.29 2.34 3.39
CA ARG A 84 8.90 0.97 3.77
C ARG A 84 8.60 0.05 2.59
N PHE A 85 8.07 0.59 1.49
CA PHE A 85 7.84 -0.20 0.27
C PHE A 85 9.16 -0.49 -0.45
N VAL A 86 10.08 0.46 -0.51
CA VAL A 86 11.38 0.26 -1.17
C VAL A 86 12.33 -0.64 -0.39
N ASP A 87 12.14 -0.81 0.93
CA ASP A 87 12.92 -1.75 1.76
C ASP A 87 12.77 -3.23 1.32
N ARG A 88 11.63 -3.59 0.72
CA ARG A 88 11.36 -4.93 0.19
C ARG A 88 10.77 -4.84 -1.22
N PRO A 89 11.56 -4.43 -2.22
CA PRO A 89 11.04 -3.99 -3.51
C PRO A 89 10.34 -5.11 -4.29
N ARG A 90 10.83 -6.36 -4.20
CA ARG A 90 10.17 -7.51 -4.83
C ARG A 90 8.78 -7.78 -4.25
N LEU A 91 8.67 -7.73 -2.91
CA LEU A 91 7.40 -7.93 -2.23
C LEU A 91 6.43 -6.78 -2.54
N ALA A 92 6.92 -5.54 -2.50
CA ALA A 92 6.17 -4.35 -2.89
C ALA A 92 5.63 -4.47 -4.32
N SER A 93 6.46 -4.88 -5.27
CA SER A 93 6.06 -5.11 -6.66
C SER A 93 4.96 -6.17 -6.77
N ALA A 94 5.12 -7.31 -6.10
CA ALA A 94 4.11 -8.38 -6.09
C ALA A 94 2.74 -7.94 -5.56
N MET A 95 2.73 -7.15 -4.47
CA MET A 95 1.52 -6.59 -3.87
C MET A 95 0.86 -5.54 -4.77
N LEU A 96 1.64 -4.57 -5.27
CA LEU A 96 1.12 -3.46 -6.07
C LEU A 96 0.61 -3.93 -7.44
N LEU A 97 1.31 -4.85 -8.11
CA LEU A 97 0.87 -5.43 -9.38
C LEU A 97 -0.41 -6.27 -9.21
N SER A 98 -0.52 -7.01 -8.11
CA SER A 98 -1.74 -7.76 -7.81
C SER A 98 -2.91 -6.83 -7.58
N ASN A 99 -2.71 -5.73 -6.85
CA ASN A 99 -3.75 -4.75 -6.57
C ASN A 99 -4.17 -3.94 -7.81
N SER A 100 -3.23 -3.54 -8.68
CA SER A 100 -3.54 -2.71 -9.85
C SER A 100 -4.33 -3.45 -10.94
N THR A 101 -4.23 -4.78 -10.98
CA THR A 101 -4.91 -5.63 -11.95
C THR A 101 -6.15 -6.33 -11.40
N ALA A 102 -6.47 -6.14 -10.12
CA ALA A 102 -7.58 -6.81 -9.44
C ALA A 102 -8.93 -6.08 -9.67
N PRO A 103 -9.90 -6.67 -10.39
CA PRO A 103 -11.23 -6.09 -10.48
C PRO A 103 -11.90 -6.13 -9.11
N ALA A 104 -12.40 -4.99 -8.63
CA ALA A 104 -13.05 -4.90 -7.32
C ALA A 104 -14.28 -5.80 -7.17
N SER A 105 -14.94 -6.15 -8.27
CA SER A 105 -16.07 -7.11 -8.28
C SER A 105 -15.64 -8.57 -8.03
N VAL A 106 -14.37 -8.89 -8.27
CA VAL A 106 -13.81 -10.24 -8.11
C VAL A 106 -12.96 -10.33 -6.84
N VAL A 107 -12.21 -9.27 -6.53
CA VAL A 107 -11.33 -9.18 -5.36
C VAL A 107 -11.77 -7.97 -4.51
N PRO A 108 -12.76 -8.13 -3.60
CA PRO A 108 -13.31 -7.02 -2.81
C PRO A 108 -12.25 -6.27 -1.98
N ASP A 109 -11.23 -6.99 -1.51
CA ASP A 109 -10.12 -6.43 -0.71
C ASP A 109 -9.37 -5.29 -1.43
N SER A 110 -9.41 -5.20 -2.77
CA SER A 110 -8.79 -4.07 -3.48
C SER A 110 -9.47 -2.73 -3.16
N THR A 111 -10.77 -2.76 -2.86
CA THR A 111 -11.49 -1.59 -2.35
C THR A 111 -11.11 -1.27 -0.91
N GLU A 112 -10.92 -2.30 -0.07
CA GLU A 112 -10.48 -2.13 1.32
C GLU A 112 -9.05 -1.58 1.41
N VAL A 113 -8.14 -2.00 0.52
CA VAL A 113 -6.79 -1.42 0.41
C VAL A 113 -6.87 0.08 0.20
N ARG A 114 -7.68 0.54 -0.76
CA ARG A 114 -7.86 1.98 -1.03
C ARG A 114 -8.47 2.70 0.17
N ARG A 115 -9.52 2.14 0.77
CA ARG A 115 -10.20 2.75 1.92
C ARG A 115 -9.25 2.88 3.12
N THR A 116 -8.50 1.81 3.41
CA THR A 116 -7.53 1.77 4.51
C THR A 116 -6.40 2.77 4.27
N PHE A 117 -5.89 2.85 3.05
CA PHE A 117 -4.88 3.85 2.70
C PHE A 117 -5.37 5.28 2.93
N HIS A 118 -6.58 5.62 2.46
CA HIS A 118 -7.17 6.95 2.69
C HIS A 118 -7.41 7.24 4.17
N ARG A 119 -7.94 6.26 4.90
CA ARG A 119 -8.15 6.36 6.35
C ARG A 119 -6.85 6.69 7.09
N ILE A 120 -5.76 5.98 6.79
CA ILE A 120 -4.44 6.26 7.39
C ILE A 120 -4.02 7.71 7.15
N LEU A 121 -4.17 8.20 5.91
CA LEU A 121 -3.77 9.57 5.59
C LEU A 121 -4.60 10.61 6.35
N PHE A 122 -5.93 10.43 6.45
CA PHE A 122 -6.80 11.35 7.19
C PHE A 122 -6.56 11.30 8.70
N GLU A 123 -6.43 10.11 9.29
CA GLU A 123 -6.11 9.94 10.71
C GLU A 123 -4.77 10.60 11.06
N ARG A 124 -3.74 10.42 10.21
CA ARG A 124 -2.43 11.05 10.43
C ARG A 124 -2.46 12.55 10.19
N ALA A 125 -3.33 13.03 9.31
CA ALA A 125 -3.58 14.45 9.13
C ALA A 125 -4.38 15.06 10.29
N GLY A 126 -5.01 14.27 11.16
CA GLY A 126 -5.95 14.76 12.18
C GLY A 126 -7.24 15.33 11.57
N LEU A 127 -7.65 14.80 10.41
CA LEU A 127 -8.86 15.19 9.70
C LEU A 127 -9.97 14.16 9.96
N ASP A 128 -10.75 14.40 11.01
CA ASP A 128 -11.84 13.50 11.41
C ASP A 128 -13.03 13.57 10.44
N GLU A 129 -13.30 14.75 9.87
CA GLU A 129 -14.40 15.00 8.93
C GLU A 129 -13.89 15.65 7.64
N PRO A 130 -13.20 14.91 6.76
CA PRO A 130 -12.69 15.47 5.51
C PRO A 130 -13.85 15.96 4.63
N THR A 131 -13.65 17.06 3.91
CA THR A 131 -14.59 17.56 2.91
C THR A 131 -14.59 16.67 1.65
N GLU A 132 -15.49 16.93 0.71
CA GLU A 132 -15.46 16.26 -0.60
C GLU A 132 -14.18 16.59 -1.39
N GLU A 133 -13.70 17.83 -1.27
CA GLU A 133 -12.47 18.27 -1.92
C GLU A 133 -11.25 17.54 -1.33
N ASP A 134 -11.18 17.40 -0.01
CA ASP A 134 -10.10 16.65 0.67
C ASP A 134 -10.08 15.18 0.20
N ARG A 135 -11.26 14.55 0.09
CA ARG A 135 -11.41 13.18 -0.44
C ARG A 135 -10.97 13.07 -1.89
N ASN A 136 -11.29 14.05 -2.73
CA ASN A 136 -10.87 14.07 -4.12
C ASN A 136 -9.35 14.24 -4.25
N ALA A 137 -8.76 15.18 -3.51
CA ALA A 137 -7.33 15.42 -3.48
C ALA A 137 -6.56 14.17 -3.03
N VAL A 138 -6.94 13.55 -1.91
CA VAL A 138 -6.31 12.33 -1.40
C VAL A 138 -6.50 11.15 -2.36
N ARG A 139 -7.66 11.03 -3.01
CA ARG A 139 -7.88 10.00 -4.04
C ARG A 139 -6.91 10.16 -5.22
N LEU A 140 -6.76 11.37 -5.77
CA LEU A 140 -5.84 11.64 -6.87
C LEU A 140 -4.39 11.42 -6.44
N LEU A 141 -4.02 11.90 -5.25
CA LEU A 141 -2.68 11.71 -4.68
C LEU A 141 -2.35 10.22 -4.50
N SER A 142 -3.31 9.40 -4.04
CA SER A 142 -3.12 7.96 -3.87
C SER A 142 -2.85 7.23 -5.20
N MET A 143 -3.52 7.65 -6.28
CA MET A 143 -3.30 7.09 -7.62
C MET A 143 -1.92 7.48 -8.16
N LEU A 144 -1.53 8.74 -7.98
CA LEU A 144 -0.20 9.21 -8.38
C LEU A 144 0.92 8.53 -7.60
N TRP A 145 0.79 8.45 -6.27
CA TRP A 145 1.77 7.79 -5.40
C TRP A 145 1.98 6.32 -5.78
N SER A 146 0.90 5.59 -6.07
CA SER A 146 1.01 4.21 -6.58
C SER A 146 1.75 4.16 -7.92
N GLY A 147 1.55 5.13 -8.81
CA GLY A 147 2.28 5.22 -10.08
C GLY A 147 3.77 5.49 -9.89
N LEU A 148 4.14 6.42 -9.01
CA LEU A 148 5.54 6.72 -8.66
C LEU A 148 6.25 5.49 -8.11
N LEU A 149 5.61 4.75 -7.20
CA LEU A 149 6.17 3.51 -6.66
C LEU A 149 6.37 2.46 -7.75
N VAL A 150 5.41 2.28 -8.66
CA VAL A 150 5.56 1.32 -9.77
C VAL A 150 6.71 1.72 -10.69
N THR A 151 6.86 3.01 -11.01
CA THR A 151 7.98 3.53 -11.80
C THR A 151 9.32 3.24 -11.13
N TYR A 152 9.45 3.53 -9.83
CA TYR A 152 10.65 3.23 -9.04
C TYR A 152 10.97 1.71 -9.05
N LEU A 153 9.97 0.88 -8.75
CA LEU A 153 10.14 -0.58 -8.65
C LEU A 153 10.52 -1.23 -10.00
N ASN A 154 10.18 -0.57 -11.11
CA ASN A 154 10.60 -0.98 -12.45
C ASN A 154 11.95 -0.40 -12.88
N GLY A 155 12.66 0.31 -11.98
CA GLY A 155 13.96 0.93 -12.25
C GLY A 155 13.89 2.21 -13.09
N GLY A 156 12.69 2.80 -13.24
CA GLY A 156 12.46 4.01 -14.03
C GLY A 156 12.73 5.32 -13.28
N ALA A 157 13.04 5.25 -11.98
CA ALA A 157 13.36 6.39 -11.12
C ALA A 157 14.26 5.98 -9.96
N THR A 158 15.01 6.92 -9.41
CA THR A 158 15.76 6.77 -8.16
C THR A 158 14.85 7.01 -6.95
N LEU A 159 15.32 6.62 -5.75
CA LEU A 159 14.58 6.89 -4.51
C LEU A 159 14.49 8.40 -4.24
N GLU A 160 15.56 9.15 -4.54
CA GLU A 160 15.61 10.60 -4.37
C GLU A 160 14.58 11.30 -5.25
N GLU A 161 14.51 10.95 -6.55
CA GLU A 161 13.48 11.46 -7.46
C GLU A 161 12.07 11.09 -7.00
N THR A 162 11.88 9.84 -6.55
CA THR A 162 10.59 9.36 -6.08
C THR A 162 10.12 10.13 -4.84
N GLU A 163 10.99 10.35 -3.84
CA GLU A 163 10.65 11.15 -2.66
C GLU A 163 10.39 12.61 -3.02
N ALA A 164 11.15 13.19 -3.94
CA ALA A 164 10.94 14.56 -4.43
C ALA A 164 9.58 14.71 -5.12
N ASP A 165 9.20 13.76 -5.99
CA ASP A 165 7.91 13.76 -6.69
C ASP A 165 6.73 13.56 -5.72
N VAL A 166 6.90 12.72 -4.69
CA VAL A 166 5.90 12.58 -3.61
C VAL A 166 5.69 13.90 -2.87
N ARG A 167 6.76 14.60 -2.51
CA ARG A 167 6.65 15.91 -1.85
C ARG A 167 6.01 16.95 -2.76
N ARG A 168 6.46 17.02 -4.02
CA ARG A 168 5.94 17.98 -4.99
C ARG A 168 4.46 17.76 -5.29
N SER A 169 4.02 16.50 -5.39
CA SER A 169 2.61 16.18 -5.60
C SER A 169 1.74 16.54 -4.41
N CYS A 170 2.22 16.39 -3.18
CA CYS A 170 1.52 16.88 -2.00
C CYS A 170 1.34 18.40 -2.05
N ASP A 171 2.38 19.16 -2.42
CA ASP A 171 2.29 20.62 -2.54
C ASP A 171 1.26 21.08 -3.57
N LEU A 172 1.16 20.35 -4.69
CA LEU A 172 0.25 20.69 -5.78
C LEU A 172 -1.19 20.26 -5.51
N LEU A 173 -1.40 19.05 -4.97
CA LEU A 173 -2.74 18.47 -4.83
C LEU A 173 -3.40 18.80 -3.50
N LEU A 174 -2.63 19.16 -2.46
CA LEU A 174 -3.15 19.45 -1.12
C LEU A 174 -3.15 20.96 -0.80
N ALA A 175 -3.04 21.83 -1.82
CA ALA A 175 -3.00 23.28 -1.64
C ALA A 175 -4.27 23.87 -0.99
N HIS A 176 -5.39 23.16 -1.09
CA HIS A 176 -6.70 23.55 -0.54
C HIS A 176 -7.20 22.58 0.53
N LEU A 177 -6.31 21.75 1.09
CA LEU A 177 -6.67 20.81 2.14
C LEU A 177 -7.18 21.58 3.36
N SER A 178 -8.27 21.11 3.95
CA SER A 178 -8.75 21.63 5.24
C SER A 178 -7.68 21.47 6.33
N GLU A 179 -7.60 22.45 7.26
CA GLU A 179 -6.64 22.44 8.39
C GLU A 179 -7.30 22.08 9.72
#